data_AF-A0A401TPP7-F1
#
_entry.id   AF-A0A401TPP7-F1
#
_cell.length_a   1.000
_cell.length_b   1.000
_cell.length_c   1.000
_cell.angle_alpha   90.00
_cell.angle_beta   90.00
_cell.angle_gamma   90.00
#
_symmetry.space_group_name_H-M   'P 1'
#
loop_
_entity.id
_entity.type
_entity.pdbx_description
1 polymer ?
#
loop_
_entity_poly.entity_id
_entity_poly.type
_entity_poly.pdbx_seq_one_letter_code
_entity_poly.pdbx_strand_id
1 'polypeptide(L)'
;ELTRKNPLSVSSLPGKLADCQEKDPAKSELFIVEGDSAGGSAKQGRNREFQAVLPLRGKILNVERVRPDKMLSSEQIGTLITALGTGISDDFSVDKLRYHKIIVMTDADVDGAHIRTLLLTFFYRQMRSIIDGGYLYIAQPPLYKVSRGKSEQYLKDERALEDYLISTGLDECVFKPASGDDRSGRDLLSLVEDARIIRSVLRNLHSRYNRAVIEQAAIAGVLSPRITSEIATANAAAEYIAKRLDAVADEVERGWVGTFTEGHGFQFERTVRGVKEVAVIDDAFLGSADARKLDEYATKLQEIYVRAGKLRRKDAEQMIHGPVDLFEAVTD
;
A
#
# COMPACT_ATOMS: atom_id res chain seq x y z
N GLU A 1 58.29 20.59 15.67
CA GLU A 1 57.18 19.64 15.46
C GLU A 1 55.87 20.36 15.74
N LEU A 2 55.09 20.65 14.70
CA LEU A 2 53.75 21.25 14.83
C LEU A 2 52.72 20.13 14.90
N THR A 3 52.10 19.99 16.06
CA THR A 3 50.97 19.10 16.32
C THR A 3 49.82 19.46 15.37
N ARG A 4 49.46 18.55 14.46
CA ARG A 4 48.24 18.63 13.64
C ARG A 4 47.04 18.73 14.59
N LYS A 5 46.36 19.87 14.60
CA LYS A 5 45.08 20.04 15.29
C LYS A 5 44.09 19.03 14.73
N ASN A 6 43.59 18.16 15.60
CA ASN A 6 42.55 17.19 15.29
C ASN A 6 41.22 17.98 15.10
N PRO A 7 40.57 17.97 13.92
CA PRO A 7 39.39 18.80 13.64
C PRO A 7 38.15 18.45 14.48
N LEU A 8 38.19 17.32 15.21
CA LEU A 8 37.10 16.78 16.02
C LEU A 8 37.15 17.20 17.50
N SER A 9 38.11 18.03 17.92
CA SER A 9 38.27 18.41 19.33
C SER A 9 37.41 19.61 19.78
N VAL A 10 36.43 20.04 18.99
CA VAL A 10 35.48 21.09 19.40
C VAL A 10 34.20 20.42 19.87
N SER A 11 34.11 20.25 21.19
CA SER A 11 32.95 19.80 21.98
C SER A 11 31.79 20.81 21.95
N SER A 12 31.38 21.28 20.77
CA SER A 12 30.17 22.07 20.61
C SER A 12 29.14 21.23 19.84
N LEU A 13 27.97 21.04 20.45
CA LEU A 13 26.84 20.45 19.75
C LEU A 13 26.53 21.24 18.47
N PRO A 14 26.10 20.58 17.38
CA PRO A 14 25.83 21.28 16.15
C PRO A 14 24.77 22.35 16.35
N GLY A 15 24.98 23.56 15.81
CA GLY A 15 24.02 24.67 15.99
C GLY A 15 22.61 24.39 15.44
N LYS A 16 22.47 23.38 14.59
CA LYS A 16 21.18 22.90 14.05
C LYS A 16 20.44 21.94 14.99
N LEU A 17 21.14 21.30 15.93
CA LEU A 17 20.55 20.37 16.88
C LEU A 17 19.74 21.13 17.93
N ALA A 18 18.44 20.86 17.99
CA ALA A 18 17.60 21.27 19.11
C ALA A 18 17.61 20.16 20.17
N ASP A 19 18.56 20.23 21.11
CA ASP A 19 18.78 19.19 22.13
C ASP A 19 17.67 19.16 23.22
N CYS A 20 17.59 18.04 23.95
CA CYS A 20 16.69 17.84 25.09
C CYS A 20 17.39 18.08 26.44
N GLN A 21 16.60 18.09 27.52
CA GLN A 21 17.09 18.29 28.89
C GLN A 21 17.63 16.99 29.51
N GLU A 22 16.99 15.86 29.19
CA GLU A 22 17.37 14.52 29.64
C GLU A 22 18.82 14.18 29.22
N LYS A 23 19.56 13.61 30.17
CA LYS A 23 20.97 13.21 30.01
C LYS A 23 21.15 11.70 29.98
N ASP A 24 20.18 10.94 30.49
CA ASP A 24 20.15 9.48 30.37
C ASP A 24 19.80 9.09 28.92
N PRO A 25 20.74 8.48 28.16
CA PRO A 25 20.49 8.08 26.77
C PRO A 25 19.33 7.13 26.61
N ALA A 26 19.03 6.29 27.62
CA ALA A 26 17.94 5.32 27.56
C ALA A 26 16.55 5.98 27.59
N LYS A 27 16.47 7.22 28.10
CA LYS A 27 15.23 7.99 28.24
C LYS A 27 15.09 9.07 27.18
N SER A 28 16.17 9.41 26.48
CA SER A 28 16.17 10.44 25.46
C SER A 28 15.95 9.87 24.05
N GLU A 29 15.35 10.68 23.19
CA GLU A 29 15.13 10.33 21.79
C GLU A 29 15.54 11.45 20.85
N LEU A 30 16.01 11.09 19.65
CA LEU A 30 16.45 12.00 18.61
C LEU A 30 15.61 11.80 17.36
N PHE A 31 14.90 12.84 16.94
CA PHE A 31 14.24 12.88 15.64
C PHE A 31 15.18 13.45 14.59
N ILE A 32 15.42 12.69 13.54
CA ILE A 32 16.09 13.15 12.32
C ILE A 32 15.01 13.48 11.30
N VAL A 33 14.91 14.75 10.89
CA VAL A 33 13.83 15.24 10.03
C VAL A 33 14.34 15.84 8.73
N GLU A 34 13.52 15.75 7.69
CA GLU A 34 13.82 16.30 6.38
C GLU A 34 13.51 17.81 6.30
N GLY A 35 14.56 18.61 6.08
CA GLY A 35 14.47 20.05 5.86
C GLY A 35 14.16 20.88 7.11
N ASP A 36 14.24 22.19 6.94
CA ASP A 36 13.91 23.14 8.03
C ASP A 36 12.40 23.25 8.27
N SER A 37 11.59 22.91 7.26
CA SER A 37 10.12 22.97 7.37
C SER A 37 9.63 21.96 8.42
N ALA A 38 9.94 20.67 8.22
CA ALA A 38 9.64 19.64 9.22
C ALA A 38 10.42 19.90 10.52
N GLY A 39 11.66 20.40 10.43
CA GLY A 39 12.47 20.85 11.56
C GLY A 39 11.79 21.88 12.45
N GLY A 40 11.17 22.90 11.86
CA GLY A 40 10.45 23.95 12.57
C GLY A 40 9.24 23.41 13.31
N SER A 41 8.38 22.67 12.61
CA SER A 41 7.18 22.04 13.19
C SER A 41 7.53 21.05 14.30
N ALA A 42 8.52 20.17 14.07
CA ALA A 42 8.98 19.21 15.07
C ALA A 42 9.59 19.92 16.29
N LYS A 43 10.38 20.98 16.09
CA LYS A 43 10.96 21.75 17.20
C LYS A 43 9.89 22.44 18.05
N GLN A 44 8.80 22.91 17.45
CA GLN A 44 7.69 23.56 18.16
C GLN A 44 6.80 22.54 18.89
N GLY A 45 6.57 21.36 18.29
CA GLY A 45 5.72 20.32 18.84
C GLY A 45 6.40 19.35 19.82
N ARG A 46 7.74 19.34 19.91
CA ARG A 46 8.47 18.40 20.76
C ARG A 46 8.27 18.66 22.25
N ASN A 47 8.28 17.61 23.03
CA ASN A 47 8.57 17.69 24.45
C ASN A 47 10.09 17.88 24.67
N ARG A 48 10.49 19.11 25.02
CA ARG A 48 11.90 19.48 25.27
C ARG A 48 12.58 18.69 26.40
N GLU A 49 11.80 18.02 27.25
CA GLU A 49 12.31 17.20 28.35
C GLU A 49 13.19 16.06 27.82
N PHE A 50 12.69 15.28 26.86
CA PHE A 50 13.37 14.07 26.38
C PHE A 50 13.54 13.96 24.86
N GLN A 51 12.88 14.81 24.06
CA GLN A 51 12.92 14.74 22.60
C GLN A 51 13.89 15.77 22.02
N ALA A 52 14.93 15.33 21.33
CA ALA A 52 15.82 16.16 20.53
C ALA A 52 15.41 16.14 19.05
N VAL A 53 15.70 17.21 18.31
CA VAL A 53 15.37 17.32 16.87
C VAL A 53 16.59 17.77 16.09
N LEU A 54 16.94 17.02 15.04
CA LEU A 54 18.01 17.33 14.10
C LEU A 54 17.44 17.44 12.67
N PRO A 55 17.28 18.67 12.13
CA PRO A 55 16.93 18.86 10.73
C PRO A 55 18.14 18.64 9.82
N LEU A 56 17.94 17.84 8.77
CA LEU A 56 18.92 17.64 7.69
C LEU A 56 18.48 18.39 6.44
N ARG A 57 19.42 19.06 5.76
CA ARG A 57 19.11 19.80 4.52
C ARG A 57 19.69 19.09 3.30
N GLY A 58 18.89 19.03 2.24
CA GLY A 58 19.28 18.44 0.97
C GLY A 58 19.45 16.92 1.04
N LYS A 59 19.82 16.31 -0.09
CA LYS A 59 20.10 14.88 -0.16
C LYS A 59 21.41 14.57 0.55
N ILE A 60 21.38 13.59 1.45
CA ILE A 60 22.59 13.12 2.14
C ILE A 60 23.54 12.53 1.10
N LEU A 61 24.84 12.73 1.31
CA LEU A 61 25.86 12.16 0.45
C LEU A 61 25.77 10.62 0.49
N ASN A 62 25.71 9.98 -0.67
CA ASN A 62 25.74 8.52 -0.74
C ASN A 62 27.12 8.00 -0.33
N VAL A 63 27.23 7.54 0.91
CA VAL A 63 28.48 7.08 1.51
C VAL A 63 29.00 5.77 0.92
N GLU A 64 28.15 4.99 0.24
CA GLU A 64 28.55 3.74 -0.43
C GLU A 64 29.45 4.01 -1.65
N ARG A 65 29.17 5.09 -2.38
CA ARG A 65 29.84 5.41 -3.65
C ARG A 65 31.00 6.38 -3.49
N VAL A 66 31.29 6.81 -2.27
CA VAL A 66 32.18 7.94 -2.00
C VAL A 66 33.33 7.49 -1.09
N ARG A 67 34.53 8.01 -1.37
CA ARG A 67 35.71 7.74 -0.55
C ARG A 67 35.53 8.29 0.87
N PRO A 68 36.09 7.63 1.91
CA PRO A 68 35.94 8.05 3.31
C PRO A 68 36.26 9.53 3.58
N ASP A 69 37.33 10.07 2.98
CA ASP A 69 37.71 11.49 3.15
C ASP A 69 36.61 12.45 2.72
N LYS A 70 35.94 12.15 1.60
CA LYS A 70 34.86 12.97 1.06
C LYS A 70 33.59 12.81 1.88
N MET A 71 33.35 11.63 2.46
CA MET A 71 32.27 11.44 3.44
C MET A 71 32.48 12.32 4.68
N LEU A 72 33.70 12.33 5.26
CA LEU A 72 34.02 13.13 6.44
C LEU A 72 33.96 14.64 6.18
N SER A 73 34.21 15.08 4.94
CA SER A 73 34.06 16.48 4.52
C SER A 73 32.60 16.95 4.44
N SER A 74 31.61 16.03 4.50
CA SER A 74 30.19 16.39 4.43
C SER A 74 29.71 17.00 5.74
N GLU A 75 29.23 18.24 5.70
CA GLU A 75 28.65 18.94 6.86
C GLU A 75 27.48 18.15 7.47
N GLN A 76 26.64 17.53 6.63
CA GLN A 76 25.47 16.76 7.11
C GLN A 76 25.91 15.52 7.89
N ILE A 77 26.91 14.78 7.38
CA ILE A 77 27.45 13.60 8.05
C ILE A 77 28.17 14.00 9.34
N GLY A 78 29.01 15.04 9.31
CA GLY A 78 29.69 15.56 10.50
C GLY A 78 28.70 16.02 11.58
N THR A 79 27.63 16.72 11.19
CA THR A 79 26.55 17.13 12.08
C THR A 79 25.86 15.92 12.72
N LEU A 80 25.55 14.89 11.93
CA LEU A 80 24.90 13.67 12.41
C LEU A 80 25.80 12.91 13.42
N ILE A 81 27.07 12.69 13.09
CA ILE A 81 28.04 12.02 13.97
C ILE A 81 28.16 12.78 15.30
N THR A 82 28.30 14.11 15.23
CA THR A 82 28.44 14.97 16.41
C THR A 82 27.18 14.96 17.27
N ALA A 83 26.00 14.96 16.64
CA ALA A 83 24.73 14.85 17.36
C ALA A 83 24.60 13.52 18.11
N LEU A 84 24.96 12.40 17.47
CA LEU A 84 24.91 11.06 18.06
C LEU A 84 25.94 10.85 19.17
N GLY A 85 27.11 11.48 19.07
CA GLY A 85 28.19 11.41 20.06
C GLY A 85 29.02 10.12 20.01
N THR A 86 28.74 9.21 19.09
CA THR A 86 29.37 7.88 19.02
C THR A 86 30.75 7.87 18.36
N GLY A 87 31.16 8.93 17.66
CA GLY A 87 32.30 8.86 16.75
C GLY A 87 31.96 8.08 15.46
N ILE A 88 32.98 7.73 14.66
CA ILE A 88 32.82 7.01 13.38
C ILE A 88 34.01 6.08 13.12
N SER A 89 33.79 5.01 12.35
CA SER A 89 34.82 4.05 11.93
C SER A 89 35.60 3.52 13.14
N ASP A 90 36.93 3.71 13.18
CA ASP A 90 37.79 3.15 14.22
C ASP A 90 37.59 3.81 15.60
N ASP A 91 37.07 5.05 15.63
CA ASP A 91 36.76 5.78 16.87
C ASP A 91 35.31 5.58 17.33
N PHE A 92 34.54 4.73 16.63
CA PHE A 92 33.14 4.48 16.94
C PHE A 92 32.98 3.71 18.26
N SER A 93 32.14 4.22 19.15
CA SER A 93 31.71 3.56 20.38
C SER A 93 30.22 3.78 20.59
N VAL A 94 29.46 2.68 20.59
CA VAL A 94 28.02 2.71 20.85
C VAL A 94 27.70 3.12 22.29
N ASP A 95 28.60 2.87 23.25
CA ASP A 95 28.42 3.24 24.66
C ASP A 95 28.39 4.77 24.86
N LYS A 96 28.92 5.53 23.90
CA LYS A 96 28.87 7.00 23.89
C LYS A 96 27.61 7.55 23.21
N LEU A 97 26.70 6.69 22.78
CA LEU A 97 25.49 7.10 22.10
C LEU A 97 24.62 7.96 23.02
N ARG A 98 24.30 9.17 22.57
CA ARG A 98 23.57 10.16 23.38
C ARG A 98 22.06 9.90 23.47
N TYR A 99 21.50 9.12 22.54
CA TYR A 99 20.07 8.84 22.43
C TYR A 99 19.88 7.37 22.02
N HIS A 100 19.24 6.56 22.87
CA HIS A 100 18.94 5.15 22.57
C HIS A 100 17.68 4.98 21.71
N LYS A 101 16.99 6.07 21.38
CA LYS A 101 15.90 6.08 20.39
C LYS A 101 16.20 7.11 19.31
N ILE A 102 16.68 6.65 18.17
CA ILE A 102 16.92 7.48 16.99
C ILE A 102 15.79 7.24 16.02
N ILE A 103 14.97 8.24 15.77
CA ILE A 103 13.77 8.15 14.95
C ILE A 103 14.00 8.92 13.65
N VAL A 104 14.03 8.22 12.54
CA VAL A 104 14.09 8.84 11.20
C VAL A 104 12.66 9.15 10.77
N MET A 105 12.36 10.44 10.62
CA MET A 105 11.05 10.94 10.21
C MET A 105 11.20 11.71 8.89
N THR A 106 10.87 11.02 7.80
CA THR A 106 10.92 11.53 6.41
C THR A 106 9.53 11.53 5.82
N ASP A 107 9.30 12.34 4.79
CA ASP A 107 8.02 12.39 4.10
C ASP A 107 7.67 11.08 3.39
N ALA A 108 6.38 10.87 3.15
CA ALA A 108 5.82 9.69 2.50
C ALA A 108 5.91 9.74 0.97
N ASP A 109 6.90 10.43 0.41
CA ASP A 109 7.13 10.57 -1.02
C ASP A 109 8.43 9.86 -1.46
N VAL A 110 8.75 10.00 -2.76
CA VAL A 110 9.95 9.40 -3.36
C VAL A 110 11.25 9.98 -2.81
N ASP A 111 11.28 11.27 -2.44
CA ASP A 111 12.48 11.94 -1.96
C ASP A 111 12.75 11.60 -0.49
N GLY A 112 11.71 11.52 0.34
CA GLY A 112 11.77 11.01 1.70
C GLY A 112 12.22 9.54 1.72
N ALA A 113 11.73 8.71 0.79
CA ALA A 113 12.22 7.34 0.61
C ALA A 113 13.71 7.28 0.23
N HIS A 114 14.19 8.19 -0.62
CA HIS A 114 15.62 8.29 -0.95
C HIS A 114 16.46 8.68 0.26
N ILE A 115 16.09 9.73 1.00
CA ILE A 115 16.84 10.19 2.19
C ILE A 115 16.87 9.11 3.27
N ARG A 116 15.72 8.47 3.52
CA ARG A 116 15.61 7.33 4.45
C ARG A 116 16.59 6.21 4.07
N THR A 117 16.65 5.85 2.78
CA THR A 117 17.58 4.82 2.29
C THR A 117 19.04 5.22 2.47
N LEU A 118 19.39 6.48 2.23
CA LEU A 118 20.75 6.99 2.41
C LEU A 118 21.16 6.98 3.89
N LEU A 119 20.26 7.38 4.80
CA LEU A 119 20.48 7.28 6.26
C LEU A 119 20.66 5.83 6.69
N LEU A 120 19.77 4.93 6.26
CA LEU A 120 19.86 3.51 6.57
C LEU A 120 21.18 2.91 6.07
N THR A 121 21.62 3.27 4.87
CA THR A 121 22.90 2.85 4.32
C THR A 121 24.06 3.38 5.16
N PHE A 122 24.01 4.65 5.58
CA PHE A 122 25.01 5.23 6.47
C PHE A 122 25.10 4.50 7.81
N PHE A 123 23.97 4.32 8.50
CA PHE A 123 23.93 3.58 9.77
C PHE A 123 24.43 2.15 9.59
N TYR A 124 24.00 1.47 8.52
CA TYR A 124 24.40 0.09 8.24
C TYR A 124 25.91 -0.05 8.01
N ARG A 125 26.52 0.88 7.26
CA ARG A 125 27.94 0.81 6.91
C ARG A 125 28.87 1.35 8.00
N GLN A 126 28.48 2.41 8.68
CA GLN A 126 29.37 3.16 9.58
C GLN A 126 29.07 2.96 11.06
N MET A 127 27.85 2.55 11.41
CA MET A 127 27.36 2.50 12.80
C MET A 127 26.45 1.28 13.02
N ARG A 128 26.86 0.12 12.51
CA ARG A 128 26.02 -1.08 12.47
C ARG A 128 25.49 -1.49 13.85
N SER A 129 26.29 -1.31 14.90
CA SER A 129 25.91 -1.60 16.29
C SER A 129 24.69 -0.81 16.78
N ILE A 130 24.38 0.36 16.19
CA ILE A 130 23.15 1.11 16.50
C ILE A 130 21.91 0.33 16.02
N ILE A 131 22.01 -0.30 14.86
CA ILE A 131 20.93 -1.12 14.29
C ILE A 131 20.80 -2.41 15.11
N ASP A 132 21.91 -3.10 15.35
CA ASP A 132 21.90 -4.39 16.06
C ASP A 132 21.49 -4.22 17.53
N GLY A 133 21.77 -3.07 18.14
CA GLY A 133 21.30 -2.68 19.47
C GLY A 133 19.82 -2.26 19.53
N GLY A 134 19.12 -2.20 18.41
CA GLY A 134 17.70 -1.83 18.35
C GLY A 134 17.43 -0.35 18.67
N TYR A 135 18.39 0.54 18.42
CA TYR A 135 18.24 1.97 18.71
C TYR A 135 17.68 2.79 17.54
N LEU A 136 17.65 2.25 16.33
CA LEU A 136 17.19 2.94 15.13
C LEU A 136 15.73 2.58 14.78
N TYR A 137 14.90 3.60 14.66
CA TYR A 137 13.47 3.52 14.39
C TYR A 137 13.10 4.36 13.17
N ILE A 138 12.05 3.94 12.45
CA ILE A 138 11.46 4.70 11.35
C ILE A 138 10.08 5.16 11.79
N ALA A 139 9.82 6.47 11.72
CA ALA A 139 8.50 7.01 11.99
C ALA A 139 7.50 6.54 10.91
N GLN A 140 6.28 6.21 11.32
CA GLN A 140 5.17 5.88 10.43
C GLN A 140 4.05 6.89 10.62
N PRO A 141 4.16 8.09 10.01
CA PRO A 141 3.09 9.09 10.09
C PRO A 141 1.80 8.56 9.45
N PRO A 142 0.63 9.06 9.88
CA PRO A 142 -0.64 8.67 9.27
C PRO A 142 -0.72 9.17 7.83
N LEU A 143 -1.21 8.31 6.93
CA LEU A 143 -1.43 8.64 5.52
C LEU A 143 -2.75 9.37 5.29
N TYR A 144 -3.77 9.05 6.10
CA TYR A 144 -5.11 9.62 5.97
C TYR A 144 -5.59 10.28 7.26
N LYS A 145 -6.39 11.33 7.10
CA LYS A 145 -7.24 11.90 8.15
C LYS A 145 -8.67 11.83 7.66
N VAL A 146 -9.50 11.05 8.36
CA VAL A 146 -10.93 10.95 8.07
C VAL A 146 -11.69 11.82 9.07
N SER A 147 -12.59 12.65 8.56
CA SER A 147 -13.45 13.53 9.37
C SER A 147 -14.91 13.23 9.10
N ARG A 148 -15.68 12.91 10.15
CA ARG A 148 -17.13 12.68 10.08
C ARG A 148 -17.82 13.51 11.15
N GLY A 149 -18.45 14.61 10.73
CA GLY A 149 -19.06 15.58 11.65
C GLY A 149 -18.00 16.18 12.58
N LYS A 150 -18.08 15.84 13.88
CA LYS A 150 -17.12 16.30 14.91
C LYS A 150 -16.02 15.29 15.24
N SER A 151 -16.10 14.06 14.70
CA SER A 151 -15.10 13.02 14.94
C SER A 151 -13.99 13.12 13.88
N GLU A 152 -12.74 13.04 14.32
CA GLU A 152 -11.57 12.95 13.46
C GLU A 152 -10.77 11.71 13.82
N GLN A 153 -10.34 10.95 12.82
CA GLN A 153 -9.52 9.76 12.99
C GLN A 153 -8.36 9.77 12.00
N TYR A 154 -7.16 9.46 12.49
CA TYR A 154 -5.96 9.33 11.67
C TYR A 154 -5.73 7.86 11.34
N LEU A 155 -5.55 7.54 10.06
CA LEU A 155 -5.36 6.17 9.58
C LEU A 155 -3.98 6.05 8.94
N LYS A 156 -3.30 4.96 9.27
CA LYS A 156 -1.89 4.76 8.96
C LYS A 156 -1.65 4.54 7.46
N ASP A 157 -2.46 3.71 6.83
CA ASP A 157 -2.25 3.22 5.48
C ASP A 157 -3.59 2.93 4.77
N GLU A 158 -3.48 2.52 3.50
CA GLU A 158 -4.63 2.16 2.66
C GLU A 158 -5.48 1.06 3.28
N ARG A 159 -4.85 0.07 3.92
CA ARG A 159 -5.58 -1.04 4.55
C ARG A 159 -6.42 -0.55 5.72
N ALA A 160 -5.87 0.32 6.56
CA ALA A 160 -6.61 0.95 7.65
C ALA A 160 -7.77 1.83 7.14
N LEU A 161 -7.61 2.48 5.98
CA LEU A 161 -8.69 3.20 5.32
C LEU A 161 -9.79 2.24 4.84
N GLU A 162 -9.44 1.18 4.11
CA GLU A 162 -10.40 0.18 3.65
C GLU A 162 -11.14 -0.47 4.84
N ASP A 163 -10.43 -0.87 5.90
CA ASP A 163 -11.04 -1.45 7.11
C ASP A 163 -12.03 -0.45 7.76
N TYR A 164 -11.66 0.83 7.82
CA TYR A 164 -12.54 1.89 8.32
C TYR A 164 -13.79 2.06 7.44
N LEU A 165 -13.63 2.10 6.12
CA LEU A 165 -14.73 2.26 5.17
C LEU A 165 -15.67 1.06 5.19
N ILE A 166 -15.15 -0.17 5.23
CA ILE A 166 -15.97 -1.39 5.35
C ILE A 166 -16.77 -1.37 6.66
N SER A 167 -16.10 -1.11 7.80
CA SER A 167 -16.79 -1.13 9.09
C SER A 167 -17.91 -0.09 9.18
N THR A 168 -17.69 1.09 8.61
CA THR A 168 -18.69 2.17 8.57
C THR A 168 -19.75 1.95 7.50
N GLY A 169 -19.38 1.29 6.40
CA GLY A 169 -20.20 0.98 5.24
C GLY A 169 -21.25 -0.07 5.53
N LEU A 170 -20.89 -1.06 6.35
CA LEU A 170 -21.75 -2.19 6.72
C LEU A 170 -22.90 -1.81 7.66
N ASP A 171 -22.84 -0.65 8.31
CA ASP A 171 -23.91 -0.16 9.17
C ASP A 171 -25.22 0.00 8.36
N GLU A 172 -26.28 -0.69 8.81
CA GLU A 172 -27.62 -0.69 8.18
C GLU A 172 -27.64 -1.17 6.71
N CYS A 173 -26.62 -1.95 6.30
CA CYS A 173 -26.58 -2.60 4.99
C CYS A 173 -27.16 -4.02 5.05
N VAL A 174 -28.01 -4.32 4.08
CA VAL A 174 -28.52 -5.67 3.82
C VAL A 174 -28.35 -5.98 2.34
N PHE A 175 -27.60 -7.04 2.05
CA PHE A 175 -27.44 -7.54 0.70
C PHE A 175 -28.42 -8.68 0.44
N LYS A 176 -29.25 -8.52 -0.58
CA LYS A 176 -30.24 -9.50 -1.03
C LYS A 176 -29.72 -10.16 -2.31
N PRO A 177 -29.13 -11.36 -2.23
CA PRO A 177 -28.74 -12.08 -3.44
C PRO A 177 -29.99 -12.44 -4.25
N ALA A 178 -29.83 -12.72 -5.54
CA ALA A 178 -30.94 -13.12 -6.40
C ALA A 178 -31.54 -14.49 -6.02
N SER A 179 -30.77 -15.31 -5.30
CA SER A 179 -31.14 -16.59 -4.75
C SER A 179 -30.48 -16.77 -3.38
N GLY A 180 -31.19 -17.39 -2.44
CA GLY A 180 -30.70 -17.61 -1.07
C GLY A 180 -31.18 -16.55 -0.08
N ASP A 181 -30.58 -16.57 1.11
CA ASP A 181 -30.98 -15.71 2.23
C ASP A 181 -30.31 -14.33 2.18
N ASP A 182 -31.03 -13.32 2.70
CA ASP A 182 -30.52 -11.97 2.91
C ASP A 182 -29.28 -12.00 3.83
N ARG A 183 -28.23 -11.26 3.45
CA ARG A 183 -26.95 -11.19 4.16
C ARG A 183 -26.82 -9.84 4.87
N SER A 184 -26.54 -9.88 6.17
CA SER A 184 -26.31 -8.68 6.99
C SER A 184 -25.27 -8.97 8.07
N GLY A 185 -24.76 -7.91 8.71
CA GLY A 185 -23.80 -8.05 9.81
C GLY A 185 -22.56 -8.88 9.40
N ARG A 186 -22.29 -9.95 10.16
CA ARG A 186 -21.11 -10.80 9.95
C ARG A 186 -21.11 -11.54 8.61
N ASP A 187 -22.28 -11.94 8.12
CA ASP A 187 -22.37 -12.67 6.85
C ASP A 187 -22.05 -11.74 5.68
N LEU A 188 -22.55 -10.49 5.73
CA LEU A 188 -22.21 -9.48 4.74
C LEU A 188 -20.73 -9.08 4.82
N LEU A 189 -20.18 -8.93 6.03
CA LEU A 189 -18.75 -8.68 6.22
C LEU A 189 -17.90 -9.75 5.55
N SER A 190 -18.25 -11.03 5.71
CA SER A 190 -17.51 -12.12 5.06
C SER A 190 -17.53 -12.01 3.52
N LEU A 191 -18.65 -11.59 2.93
CA LEU A 191 -18.75 -11.39 1.48
C LEU A 191 -17.92 -10.19 1.01
N VAL A 192 -17.93 -9.09 1.77
CA VAL A 192 -17.12 -7.90 1.46
C VAL A 192 -15.62 -8.20 1.58
N GLU A 193 -15.23 -9.04 2.53
CA GLU A 193 -13.84 -9.50 2.67
C GLU A 193 -13.39 -10.40 1.51
N ASP A 194 -14.23 -11.35 1.10
CA ASP A 194 -13.98 -12.15 -0.11
C ASP A 194 -13.89 -11.23 -1.35
N ALA A 195 -14.78 -10.23 -1.44
CA ALA A 195 -14.77 -9.25 -2.52
C ALA A 195 -13.50 -8.38 -2.53
N ARG A 196 -12.99 -7.96 -1.36
CA ARG A 196 -11.73 -7.23 -1.21
C ARG A 196 -10.56 -8.03 -1.78
N ILE A 197 -10.50 -9.33 -1.50
CA ILE A 197 -9.44 -10.21 -2.01
C ILE A 197 -9.53 -10.30 -3.54
N ILE A 198 -10.72 -10.53 -4.08
CA ILE A 198 -10.96 -10.65 -5.53
C ILE A 198 -10.60 -9.34 -6.24
N ARG A 199 -11.09 -8.20 -5.74
CA ARG A 199 -10.75 -6.87 -6.25
C ARG A 199 -9.25 -6.63 -6.26
N SER A 200 -8.53 -7.03 -5.22
CA SER A 200 -7.07 -6.91 -5.15
C SER A 200 -6.37 -7.74 -6.24
N VAL A 201 -6.82 -8.97 -6.49
CA VAL A 201 -6.31 -9.80 -7.60
C VAL A 201 -6.57 -9.12 -8.94
N LEU A 202 -7.81 -8.69 -9.19
CA LEU A 202 -8.21 -8.02 -10.44
C LEU A 202 -7.42 -6.72 -10.68
N ARG A 203 -7.19 -5.91 -9.64
CA ARG A 203 -6.45 -4.65 -9.74
C ARG A 203 -5.01 -4.87 -10.18
N ASN A 204 -4.37 -5.93 -9.68
CA ASN A 204 -2.99 -6.29 -9.96
C ASN A 204 -2.78 -6.98 -11.31
N LEU A 205 -3.85 -7.29 -12.04
CA LEU A 205 -3.73 -7.84 -13.39
C LEU A 205 -3.04 -6.84 -14.33
N HIS A 206 -2.25 -7.39 -15.26
CA HIS A 206 -1.63 -6.61 -16.33
C HIS A 206 -2.72 -5.84 -17.11
N SER A 207 -2.44 -4.59 -17.49
CA SER A 207 -3.39 -3.68 -18.15
C SER A 207 -3.97 -4.17 -19.48
N ARG A 208 -3.44 -5.28 -20.03
CA ARG A 208 -3.95 -5.95 -21.24
C ARG A 208 -5.25 -6.72 -20.99
N TYR A 209 -5.51 -7.11 -19.75
CA TYR A 209 -6.69 -7.85 -19.38
C TYR A 209 -7.80 -6.90 -18.94
N ASN A 210 -8.98 -7.08 -19.50
CA ASN A 210 -10.17 -6.36 -19.07
C ASN A 210 -10.68 -6.98 -17.76
N ARG A 211 -10.58 -6.22 -16.66
CA ARG A 211 -10.89 -6.69 -15.31
C ARG A 211 -12.36 -7.11 -15.15
N ALA A 212 -13.28 -6.36 -15.73
CA ALA A 212 -14.71 -6.69 -15.69
C ALA A 212 -14.98 -8.02 -16.41
N VAL A 213 -14.32 -8.26 -17.55
CA VAL A 213 -14.42 -9.53 -18.27
C VAL A 213 -13.86 -10.70 -17.46
N ILE A 214 -12.71 -10.52 -16.80
CA ILE A 214 -12.14 -11.54 -15.91
C ILE A 214 -13.04 -11.81 -14.71
N GLU A 215 -13.61 -10.78 -14.10
CA GLU A 215 -14.55 -10.94 -12.97
C GLU A 215 -15.78 -11.75 -13.38
N GLN A 216 -16.41 -11.42 -14.52
CA GLN A 216 -17.57 -12.16 -15.01
C GLN A 216 -17.22 -13.60 -15.40
N ALA A 217 -16.01 -13.84 -15.92
CA ALA A 217 -15.48 -15.18 -16.15
C ALA A 217 -15.24 -15.96 -14.86
N ALA A 218 -14.75 -15.32 -13.79
CA ALA A 218 -14.60 -15.92 -12.47
C ALA A 218 -15.96 -16.31 -11.88
N ILE A 219 -16.99 -15.46 -12.01
CA ILE A 219 -18.36 -15.77 -11.56
C ILE A 219 -18.96 -16.91 -12.39
N ALA A 220 -18.67 -16.98 -13.68
CA ALA A 220 -19.08 -18.11 -14.51
C ALA A 220 -18.32 -19.41 -14.17
N GLY A 221 -17.22 -19.31 -13.40
CA GLY A 221 -16.39 -20.45 -12.99
C GLY A 221 -15.50 -21.01 -14.09
N VAL A 222 -15.25 -20.25 -15.17
CA VAL A 222 -14.59 -20.75 -16.40
C VAL A 222 -13.07 -20.69 -16.36
N LEU A 223 -12.51 -20.19 -15.25
CA LEU A 223 -11.06 -20.07 -15.05
C LEU A 223 -10.40 -21.41 -14.67
N SER A 224 -11.21 -22.48 -14.60
CA SER A 224 -10.75 -23.85 -14.41
C SER A 224 -10.43 -24.54 -15.75
N PRO A 225 -9.31 -25.28 -15.87
CA PRO A 225 -8.98 -26.08 -17.05
C PRO A 225 -10.04 -27.14 -17.42
N ARG A 226 -10.95 -27.48 -16.50
CA ARG A 226 -12.03 -28.44 -16.74
C ARG A 226 -13.07 -27.95 -17.74
N ILE A 227 -13.27 -26.63 -17.85
CA ILE A 227 -14.28 -26.07 -18.75
C ILE A 227 -13.73 -25.88 -20.15
N THR A 228 -12.42 -25.64 -20.27
CA THR A 228 -11.75 -25.44 -21.55
C THR A 228 -11.39 -26.74 -22.27
N SER A 229 -11.60 -27.90 -21.64
CA SER A 229 -11.32 -29.21 -22.25
C SER A 229 -12.36 -29.65 -23.31
N GLU A 230 -13.54 -29.04 -23.32
CA GLU A 230 -14.59 -29.35 -24.30
C GLU A 230 -15.07 -28.06 -24.98
N ILE A 231 -14.87 -27.97 -26.30
CA ILE A 231 -15.14 -26.77 -27.10
C ILE A 231 -16.61 -26.34 -27.00
N ALA A 232 -17.56 -27.29 -26.98
CA ALA A 232 -18.98 -26.99 -26.87
C ALA A 232 -19.32 -26.33 -25.52
N THR A 233 -18.80 -26.90 -24.43
CA THR A 233 -18.97 -26.39 -23.07
C THR A 233 -18.30 -25.02 -22.91
N ALA A 234 -17.09 -24.84 -23.46
CA ALA A 234 -16.39 -23.57 -23.43
C ALA A 234 -17.11 -22.47 -24.24
N ASN A 235 -17.67 -22.78 -25.41
CA ASN A 235 -18.44 -21.80 -26.18
C ASN A 235 -19.78 -21.45 -25.50
N ALA A 236 -20.46 -22.42 -24.87
CA ALA A 236 -21.67 -22.14 -24.08
C ALA A 236 -21.35 -21.22 -22.88
N ALA A 237 -20.20 -21.44 -22.24
CA ALA A 237 -19.68 -20.57 -21.19
C ALA A 237 -19.35 -19.16 -21.71
N ALA A 238 -18.75 -19.04 -22.89
CA ALA A 238 -18.47 -17.74 -23.53
C ALA A 238 -19.77 -16.96 -23.84
N GLU A 239 -20.81 -17.64 -24.35
CA GLU A 239 -22.12 -17.03 -24.58
C GLU A 239 -22.76 -16.56 -23.27
N TYR A 240 -22.64 -17.36 -22.21
CA TYR A 240 -23.15 -17.00 -20.89
C TYR A 240 -22.44 -15.76 -20.32
N ILE A 241 -21.11 -15.70 -20.40
CA ILE A 241 -20.33 -14.53 -19.94
C ILE A 241 -20.70 -13.28 -20.75
N ALA A 242 -20.87 -13.40 -22.06
CA ALA A 242 -21.30 -12.27 -22.90
C ALA A 242 -22.64 -11.68 -22.44
N LYS A 243 -23.63 -12.53 -22.11
CA LYS A 243 -24.92 -12.08 -21.54
C LYS A 243 -24.75 -11.39 -20.19
N ARG A 244 -23.81 -11.83 -19.36
CA ARG A 244 -23.48 -11.17 -18.09
C ARG A 244 -22.84 -9.80 -18.32
N LEU A 245 -21.94 -9.70 -19.28
CA LEU A 245 -21.30 -8.43 -19.66
C LEU A 245 -22.33 -7.41 -20.17
N ASP A 246 -23.34 -7.86 -20.92
CA ASP A 246 -24.47 -6.99 -21.32
C ASP A 246 -25.36 -6.56 -20.15
N ALA A 247 -25.47 -7.39 -19.11
CA ALA A 247 -26.26 -7.07 -17.92
C ALA A 247 -25.62 -5.99 -17.04
N VAL A 248 -24.28 -5.83 -17.12
CA VAL A 248 -23.54 -4.76 -16.43
C VAL A 248 -23.29 -3.53 -17.30
N ALA A 249 -23.47 -3.64 -18.62
CA ALA A 249 -23.27 -2.55 -19.55
C ALA A 249 -24.50 -1.62 -19.64
N ASP A 250 -24.22 -0.34 -19.87
CA ASP A 250 -25.23 0.64 -20.27
C ASP A 250 -25.96 0.18 -21.53
N GLU A 251 -27.22 0.59 -21.67
CA GLU A 251 -28.08 0.13 -22.78
C GLU A 251 -27.46 0.38 -24.17
N VAL A 252 -26.73 1.48 -24.34
CA VAL A 252 -26.04 1.85 -25.59
C VAL A 252 -24.68 1.19 -25.79
N GLU A 253 -24.20 0.43 -24.80
CA GLU A 253 -22.90 -0.25 -24.80
C GLU A 253 -23.00 -1.78 -24.77
N ARG A 254 -24.22 -2.32 -24.86
CA ARG A 254 -24.48 -3.76 -24.98
C ARG A 254 -24.08 -4.30 -26.36
N GLY A 255 -24.13 -5.63 -26.50
CA GLY A 255 -23.80 -6.35 -27.72
C GLY A 255 -22.48 -7.11 -27.62
N TRP A 256 -22.14 -7.57 -26.41
CA TRP A 256 -21.02 -8.49 -26.23
C TRP A 256 -21.30 -9.83 -26.92
N VAL A 257 -20.29 -10.34 -27.61
CA VAL A 257 -20.27 -11.67 -28.21
C VAL A 257 -19.03 -12.38 -27.69
N GLY A 258 -19.21 -13.60 -27.18
CA GLY A 258 -18.14 -14.43 -26.64
C GLY A 258 -17.89 -15.66 -27.51
N THR A 259 -16.63 -15.98 -27.77
CA THR A 259 -16.22 -17.22 -28.43
C THR A 259 -15.04 -17.85 -27.69
N PHE A 260 -14.92 -19.17 -27.79
CA PHE A 260 -13.75 -19.91 -27.32
C PHE A 260 -13.04 -20.59 -28.49
N THR A 261 -11.73 -20.40 -28.57
CA THR A 261 -10.87 -21.06 -29.56
C THR A 261 -9.76 -21.82 -28.83
N GLU A 262 -9.65 -23.12 -29.11
CA GLU A 262 -8.60 -23.97 -28.55
C GLU A 262 -7.21 -23.41 -28.90
N GLY A 263 -6.30 -23.33 -27.92
CA GLY A 263 -4.97 -22.74 -28.07
C GLY A 263 -4.91 -21.21 -28.01
N HIS A 264 -6.06 -20.54 -27.95
CA HIS A 264 -6.15 -19.07 -27.88
C HIS A 264 -6.95 -18.57 -26.67
N GLY A 265 -7.85 -19.37 -26.10
CA GLY A 265 -8.67 -19.04 -24.95
C GLY A 265 -10.01 -18.38 -25.33
N PHE A 266 -10.54 -17.56 -24.43
CA PHE A 266 -11.81 -16.84 -24.64
C PHE A 266 -11.58 -15.47 -25.27
N GLN A 267 -12.42 -15.11 -26.24
CA GLN A 267 -12.48 -13.77 -26.81
C GLN A 267 -13.88 -13.20 -26.66
N PHE A 268 -13.95 -11.97 -26.19
CA PHE A 268 -15.18 -11.19 -26.07
C PHE A 268 -15.06 -9.93 -26.90
N GLU A 269 -16.07 -9.62 -27.70
CA GLU A 269 -16.07 -8.42 -28.52
C GLU A 269 -17.42 -7.71 -28.53
N ARG A 270 -17.39 -6.38 -28.65
CA ARG A 270 -18.56 -5.53 -28.90
C ARG A 270 -18.19 -4.36 -29.79
N THR A 271 -19.19 -3.65 -30.33
CA THR A 271 -18.96 -2.39 -31.06
C THR A 271 -19.75 -1.27 -30.41
N VAL A 272 -19.06 -0.28 -29.85
CA VAL A 272 -19.68 0.88 -29.19
C VAL A 272 -19.33 2.12 -29.99
N ARG A 273 -20.34 2.85 -30.46
CA ARG A 273 -20.18 4.08 -31.26
C ARG A 273 -19.22 3.93 -32.46
N GLY A 274 -19.25 2.77 -33.11
CA GLY A 274 -18.40 2.45 -34.27
C GLY A 274 -16.99 1.99 -33.93
N VAL A 275 -16.62 1.90 -32.65
CA VAL A 275 -15.32 1.37 -32.20
C VAL A 275 -15.50 -0.07 -31.73
N LYS A 276 -14.72 -0.98 -32.32
CA LYS A 276 -14.68 -2.39 -31.89
C LYS A 276 -13.81 -2.52 -30.63
N GLU A 277 -14.41 -3.01 -29.56
CA GLU A 277 -13.72 -3.39 -28.34
C GLU A 277 -13.51 -4.90 -28.34
N VAL A 278 -12.32 -5.35 -27.93
CA VAL A 278 -11.97 -6.77 -27.82
C VAL A 278 -11.29 -6.99 -26.47
N ALA A 279 -11.77 -7.98 -25.74
CA ALA A 279 -11.17 -8.47 -24.50
C ALA A 279 -10.84 -9.96 -24.66
N VAL A 280 -9.66 -10.36 -24.17
CA VAL A 280 -9.16 -11.73 -24.34
C VAL A 280 -8.78 -12.31 -22.98
N ILE A 281 -9.17 -13.56 -22.76
CA ILE A 281 -8.69 -14.41 -21.67
C ILE A 281 -7.86 -15.52 -22.32
N ASP A 282 -6.56 -15.28 -22.45
CA ASP A 282 -5.65 -16.19 -23.14
C ASP A 282 -5.27 -17.42 -22.28
N ASP A 283 -4.76 -18.47 -22.92
CA ASP A 283 -4.32 -19.69 -22.21
C ASP A 283 -3.23 -19.39 -21.17
N ALA A 284 -2.40 -18.36 -21.41
CA ALA A 284 -1.42 -17.89 -20.45
C ALA A 284 -2.09 -17.37 -19.16
N PHE A 285 -3.17 -16.61 -19.28
CA PHE A 285 -3.97 -16.21 -18.12
C PHE A 285 -4.61 -17.41 -17.44
N LEU A 286 -5.26 -18.29 -18.21
CA LEU A 286 -5.95 -19.47 -17.66
C LEU A 286 -4.99 -20.40 -16.88
N GLY A 287 -3.72 -20.48 -17.29
CA GLY A 287 -2.67 -21.20 -16.56
C GLY A 287 -2.01 -20.43 -15.40
N SER A 288 -2.34 -19.15 -15.22
CA SER A 288 -1.69 -18.28 -14.25
C SER A 288 -2.06 -18.61 -12.80
N ALA A 289 -1.30 -18.07 -11.85
CA ALA A 289 -1.65 -18.14 -10.43
C ALA A 289 -2.88 -17.29 -10.09
N ASP A 290 -3.10 -16.19 -10.81
CA ASP A 290 -4.25 -15.29 -10.60
C ASP A 290 -5.56 -15.97 -11.01
N ALA A 291 -5.59 -16.68 -12.14
CA ALA A 291 -6.76 -17.45 -12.57
C ALA A 291 -7.12 -18.55 -11.55
N ARG A 292 -6.12 -19.30 -11.08
CA ARG A 292 -6.32 -20.31 -10.02
C ARG A 292 -6.87 -19.70 -8.73
N LYS A 293 -6.31 -18.56 -8.31
CA LYS A 293 -6.77 -17.86 -7.11
C LYS A 293 -8.20 -17.35 -7.24
N LEU A 294 -8.61 -16.89 -8.42
CA LEU A 294 -10.01 -16.51 -8.68
C LEU A 294 -10.94 -17.73 -8.73
N ASP A 295 -10.47 -18.84 -9.30
CA ASP A 295 -11.21 -20.12 -9.39
C ASP A 295 -11.50 -20.73 -8.00
N GLU A 296 -10.64 -20.51 -7.00
CA GLU A 296 -10.89 -20.90 -5.61
C GLU A 296 -12.19 -20.29 -5.03
N TYR A 297 -12.63 -19.15 -5.57
CA TYR A 297 -13.88 -18.48 -5.17
C TYR A 297 -15.06 -18.83 -6.07
N ALA A 298 -14.88 -19.61 -7.15
CA ALA A 298 -15.91 -19.84 -8.16
C ALA A 298 -17.24 -20.34 -7.58
N THR A 299 -17.20 -21.32 -6.66
CA THR A 299 -18.43 -21.84 -6.03
C THR A 299 -19.18 -20.78 -5.23
N LYS A 300 -18.46 -20.00 -4.41
CA LYS A 300 -19.06 -18.90 -3.64
C LYS A 300 -19.60 -17.81 -4.57
N LEU A 301 -18.84 -17.47 -5.61
CA LEU A 301 -19.26 -16.47 -6.59
C LEU A 301 -20.51 -16.90 -7.35
N GLN A 302 -20.61 -18.18 -7.68
CA GLN A 302 -21.79 -18.74 -8.34
C GLN A 302 -23.02 -18.73 -7.44
N GLU A 303 -22.86 -19.08 -6.17
CA GLU A 303 -23.96 -19.04 -5.19
C GLU A 303 -24.55 -17.63 -5.05
N ILE A 304 -23.68 -16.61 -5.10
CA ILE A 304 -24.06 -15.24 -4.74
C ILE A 304 -24.37 -14.35 -5.96
N TYR A 305 -23.58 -14.45 -7.04
CA TYR A 305 -23.59 -13.48 -8.15
C TYR A 305 -24.00 -14.07 -9.50
N VAL A 306 -24.53 -15.31 -9.56
CA VAL A 306 -25.09 -15.88 -10.81
C VAL A 306 -26.15 -14.98 -11.43
N ARG A 307 -26.92 -14.26 -10.61
CA ARG A 307 -27.79 -13.16 -11.03
C ARG A 307 -27.53 -11.97 -10.13
N ALA A 308 -27.82 -10.78 -10.64
CA ALA A 308 -27.59 -9.55 -9.89
C ALA A 308 -28.45 -9.50 -8.62
N GLY A 309 -27.81 -9.22 -7.48
CA GLY A 309 -28.46 -8.99 -6.21
C GLY A 309 -28.77 -7.51 -5.98
N LYS A 310 -29.39 -7.19 -4.85
CA LYS A 310 -29.67 -5.82 -4.42
C LYS A 310 -29.01 -5.54 -3.08
N LEU A 311 -28.16 -4.54 -3.01
CA LEU A 311 -27.69 -3.98 -1.74
C LEU A 311 -28.64 -2.86 -1.34
N ARG A 312 -29.22 -2.97 -0.14
CA ARG A 312 -30.01 -1.90 0.47
C ARG A 312 -29.23 -1.28 1.62
N ARG A 313 -29.04 0.04 1.56
CA ARG A 313 -28.43 0.85 2.62
C ARG A 313 -29.41 1.97 2.96
N LYS A 314 -30.03 1.89 4.14
CA LYS A 314 -31.15 2.78 4.53
C LYS A 314 -32.25 2.76 3.46
N ASP A 315 -32.50 3.90 2.81
CA ASP A 315 -33.54 4.11 1.79
C ASP A 315 -33.00 3.94 0.35
N ALA A 316 -31.70 3.75 0.17
CA ALA A 316 -31.08 3.55 -1.15
C ALA A 316 -30.97 2.05 -1.47
N GLU A 317 -31.30 1.68 -2.70
CA GLU A 317 -31.04 0.35 -3.27
C GLU A 317 -30.10 0.48 -4.46
N GLN A 318 -29.11 -0.41 -4.53
CA GLN A 318 -28.16 -0.54 -5.64
C GLN A 318 -28.13 -1.98 -6.13
N MET A 319 -28.10 -2.16 -7.45
CA MET A 319 -27.90 -3.47 -8.07
C MET A 319 -26.42 -3.86 -7.98
N ILE A 320 -26.15 -5.10 -7.61
CA ILE A 320 -24.80 -5.65 -7.44
C ILE A 320 -24.64 -6.83 -8.40
N HIS A 321 -23.69 -6.72 -9.33
CA HIS A 321 -23.48 -7.74 -10.37
C HIS A 321 -22.24 -8.59 -10.13
N GLY A 322 -21.38 -8.19 -9.20
CA GLY A 322 -20.18 -8.91 -8.83
C GLY A 322 -19.59 -8.48 -7.49
N PRO A 323 -18.52 -9.15 -7.04
CA PRO A 323 -17.80 -8.78 -5.83
C PRO A 323 -17.21 -7.37 -5.87
N VAL A 324 -16.69 -6.89 -7.01
CA VAL A 324 -16.14 -5.53 -7.08
C VAL A 324 -17.22 -4.48 -6.81
N ASP A 325 -18.38 -4.61 -7.45
CA ASP A 325 -19.54 -3.75 -7.20
C ASP A 325 -19.97 -3.78 -5.74
N LEU A 326 -20.00 -4.97 -5.11
CA LEU A 326 -20.39 -5.09 -3.70
C LEU A 326 -19.41 -4.33 -2.80
N PHE A 327 -18.11 -4.48 -3.04
CA PHE A 327 -17.09 -3.80 -2.27
C PHE A 327 -17.25 -2.27 -2.40
N GLU A 328 -17.34 -1.78 -3.64
CA GLU A 328 -17.48 -0.34 -3.93
C GLU A 328 -18.75 0.24 -3.31
N ALA A 329 -19.90 -0.42 -3.48
CA ALA A 329 -21.17 0.02 -2.91
C ALA A 329 -21.19 0.07 -1.36
N VAL A 330 -20.34 -0.71 -0.70
CA VAL A 330 -20.18 -0.68 0.76
C VAL A 330 -19.19 0.42 1.18
N THR A 331 -18.11 0.62 0.43
CA THR A 331 -17.04 1.55 0.83
C THR A 331 -17.24 3.00 0.39
N ASP A 332 -18.12 3.25 -0.59
CA ASP A 332 -18.48 4.58 -1.07
C ASP A 332 -19.45 5.33 -0.13
#